data_AF-A0AAJ1NWX2-F1
#
_entry.id   AF-A0AAJ1NWX2-F1
#
_cell.length_a   1.000
_cell.length_b   1.000
_cell.length_c   1.000
_cell.angle_alpha   90.00
_cell.angle_beta   90.00
_cell.angle_gamma   90.00
#
_symmetry.space_group_name_H-M   'P 1'
#
loop_
_entity.id
_entity.type
_entity.pdbx_description
1 polymer ?
#
loop_
_entity_poly.entity_id
_entity_poly.type
_entity_poly.pdbx_seq_one_letter_code
_entity_poly.pdbx_strand_id
1 'polypeptide(L)'
;MKSIYDIRRDNLNEIIRQNFDNTQLRFAERIKKSQNLVNRWCKGTKNIGGNAAREIEAFARKERFWLDIDHMSDAPAQLALLNPDEWSVEKQASFTLGLWMGSHQTLNSEKKVSDAAGIGQATVNRILNCDGSTSIGVLHAIARAFGREAYELIMPSDARGMIEYDHQAFEKLPQEEKNKITAFIDFIFSQNRES
;
A
#
# COMPACT_ATOMS: atom_id res chain seq x y z
N MET A 1 10.46 -9.44 12.60
CA MET A 1 11.78 -8.86 12.28
C MET A 1 12.08 -9.24 10.83
N LYS A 2 12.04 -8.29 9.89
CA LYS A 2 12.33 -8.57 8.47
C LYS A 2 13.83 -8.82 8.29
N SER A 3 14.19 -9.70 7.36
CA SER A 3 15.60 -9.85 6.97
C SER A 3 16.06 -8.62 6.19
N ILE A 4 17.36 -8.30 6.23
CA ILE A 4 17.95 -7.27 5.37
C ILE A 4 17.68 -7.53 3.88
N TYR A 5 17.51 -8.80 3.49
CA TYR A 5 17.18 -9.17 2.11
C TYR A 5 15.72 -8.84 1.75
N ASP A 6 14.81 -8.98 2.71
CA ASP A 6 13.39 -8.61 2.54
C ASP A 6 13.27 -7.09 2.42
N ILE A 7 13.97 -6.35 3.29
CA ILE A 7 14.02 -4.88 3.29
C ILE A 7 14.52 -4.35 1.94
N ARG A 8 15.67 -4.86 1.46
CA ARG A 8 16.22 -4.47 0.16
C ARG A 8 15.29 -4.76 -1.01
N ARG A 9 14.58 -5.89 -0.96
CA ARG A 9 13.61 -6.27 -1.99
C ARG A 9 12.42 -5.32 -1.99
N ASP A 10 11.86 -5.05 -0.83
CA ASP A 10 10.71 -4.16 -0.68
C ASP A 10 11.08 -2.75 -1.20
N ASN A 11 12.25 -2.23 -0.80
CA ASN A 11 12.76 -0.94 -1.25
C ASN A 11 13.07 -0.89 -2.76
N LEU A 12 13.59 -1.98 -3.35
CA LEU A 12 13.80 -2.08 -4.79
C LEU A 12 12.48 -2.03 -5.56
N ASN A 13 11.46 -2.75 -5.09
CA ASN A 13 10.14 -2.73 -5.70
C ASN A 13 9.53 -1.32 -5.64
N GLU A 14 9.76 -0.59 -4.54
CA GLU A 14 9.30 0.79 -4.42
C GLU A 14 10.01 1.74 -5.39
N ILE A 15 11.34 1.62 -5.56
CA ILE A 15 12.08 2.39 -6.58
C ILE A 15 11.52 2.12 -7.98
N ILE A 16 11.24 0.86 -8.32
CA ILE A 16 10.70 0.48 -9.63
C ILE A 16 9.29 1.03 -9.82
N ARG A 17 8.47 1.02 -8.76
CA ARG A 17 7.13 1.57 -8.78
C ARG A 17 7.14 3.09 -9.01
N GLN A 18 7.93 3.83 -8.23
CA GLN A 18 7.95 5.30 -8.27
C GLN A 18 8.62 5.87 -9.53
N ASN A 19 9.74 5.28 -9.94
CA ASN A 19 10.62 5.91 -10.95
C ASN A 19 10.57 5.22 -12.32
N PHE A 20 9.90 4.07 -12.44
CA PHE A 20 9.97 3.24 -13.65
C PHE A 20 8.60 2.70 -14.09
N ASP A 21 7.50 3.35 -13.71
CA ASP A 21 6.12 2.97 -14.05
C ASP A 21 5.84 1.50 -13.73
N ASN A 22 6.35 1.02 -12.59
CA ASN A 22 6.26 -0.37 -12.15
C ASN A 22 6.84 -1.40 -13.15
N THR A 23 7.69 -0.95 -14.09
CA THR A 23 8.20 -1.78 -15.19
C THR A 23 9.64 -2.20 -14.91
N GLN A 24 9.81 -3.45 -14.45
CA GLN A 24 11.12 -4.06 -14.18
C GLN A 24 12.05 -4.07 -15.40
N LEU A 25 11.50 -4.14 -16.62
CA LEU A 25 12.26 -4.09 -17.86
C LEU A 25 13.01 -2.75 -18.01
N ARG A 26 12.32 -1.62 -17.79
CA ARG A 26 12.91 -0.28 -17.88
C ARG A 26 14.00 -0.07 -16.85
N PHE A 27 13.79 -0.57 -15.63
CA PHE A 27 14.82 -0.56 -14.60
C PHE A 27 16.04 -1.39 -15.03
N ALA A 28 15.84 -2.61 -15.52
CA ALA A 28 16.90 -3.51 -15.95
C ALA A 28 17.76 -2.93 -17.08
N GLU A 29 17.12 -2.32 -18.09
CA GLU A 29 17.81 -1.65 -19.20
C GLU A 29 18.69 -0.52 -18.70
N ARG A 30 18.19 0.28 -17.75
CA ARG A 30 18.86 1.51 -17.31
C ARG A 30 19.99 1.24 -16.31
N ILE A 31 19.87 0.21 -15.48
CA ILE A 31 20.96 -0.30 -14.61
C ILE A 31 21.90 -1.28 -15.35
N LYS A 32 21.67 -1.53 -16.65
CA LYS A 32 22.47 -2.43 -17.49
C LYS A 32 22.60 -3.85 -16.92
N LYS A 33 21.51 -4.38 -16.36
CA LYS A 33 21.43 -5.77 -15.87
C LYS A 33 20.37 -6.53 -16.65
N SER A 34 20.44 -7.86 -16.61
CA SER A 34 19.42 -8.68 -17.27
C SER A 34 18.08 -8.55 -16.56
N GLN A 35 17.00 -8.47 -17.34
CA GLN A 35 15.63 -8.42 -16.80
C GLN A 35 15.33 -9.64 -15.90
N ASN A 36 15.86 -10.82 -16.25
CA ASN A 36 15.71 -12.02 -15.45
C ASN A 36 16.40 -11.90 -14.07
N LEU A 37 17.52 -11.17 -13.97
CA LEU A 37 18.16 -10.92 -12.68
C LEU A 37 17.31 -9.99 -11.81
N VAL A 38 16.81 -8.90 -12.38
CA VAL A 38 15.93 -7.94 -11.69
C VAL A 38 14.63 -8.62 -11.24
N ASN A 39 14.00 -9.41 -12.10
CA ASN A 39 12.79 -10.17 -11.76
C ASN A 39 13.02 -11.09 -10.55
N ARG A 40 14.16 -11.80 -10.53
CA ARG A 40 14.51 -12.68 -9.43
C ARG A 40 14.78 -11.94 -8.11
N TRP A 41 15.34 -10.73 -8.18
CA TRP A 41 15.48 -9.83 -7.04
C TRP A 41 14.11 -9.37 -6.53
N CYS A 42 13.24 -8.84 -7.39
CA CYS A 42 11.90 -8.37 -7.04
C CYS A 42 11.01 -9.46 -6.43
N LYS A 43 11.11 -10.70 -6.93
CA LYS A 43 10.36 -11.86 -6.40
C LYS A 43 10.95 -12.45 -5.11
N GLY A 44 12.18 -12.07 -4.73
CA GLY A 44 12.89 -12.67 -3.60
C GLY A 44 13.49 -14.05 -3.88
N THR A 45 13.37 -14.58 -5.10
CA THR A 45 14.02 -15.84 -5.50
C THR A 45 15.56 -15.75 -5.54
N LYS A 46 16.11 -14.54 -5.59
CA LYS A 46 17.53 -14.27 -5.42
C LYS A 46 17.71 -13.08 -4.48
N ASN A 47 18.57 -13.24 -3.48
CA ASN A 47 18.87 -12.17 -2.53
C ASN A 47 19.67 -11.02 -3.17
N ILE A 48 19.41 -9.81 -2.69
CA ILE A 48 20.18 -8.61 -3.02
C ILE A 48 21.35 -8.53 -2.02
N GLY A 49 22.55 -8.89 -2.49
CA GLY A 49 23.78 -8.78 -1.71
C GLY A 49 24.28 -7.33 -1.61
N GLY A 50 25.26 -7.08 -0.74
CA GLY A 50 25.78 -5.73 -0.47
C GLY A 50 26.24 -4.98 -1.73
N ASN A 51 27.02 -5.62 -2.61
CA ASN A 51 27.49 -4.96 -3.84
C ASN A 51 26.33 -4.57 -4.78
N ALA A 52 25.34 -5.46 -4.93
CA ALA A 52 24.16 -5.17 -5.75
C ALA A 52 23.32 -4.04 -5.13
N ALA A 53 23.18 -4.01 -3.80
CA ALA A 53 22.48 -2.92 -3.11
C ALA A 53 23.15 -1.56 -3.36
N ARG A 54 24.48 -1.48 -3.20
CA ARG A 54 25.21 -0.22 -3.46
C ARG A 54 25.12 0.23 -4.91
N GLU A 55 25.15 -0.71 -5.85
CA GLU A 55 24.98 -0.42 -7.28
C GLU A 55 23.57 0.13 -7.58
N ILE A 56 22.54 -0.47 -6.99
CA ILE A 56 21.15 -0.01 -7.11
C ILE A 56 20.98 1.38 -6.50
N GLU A 57 21.55 1.65 -5.31
CA GLU A 57 21.48 2.97 -4.66
C GLU A 57 22.13 4.07 -5.49
N ALA A 58 23.36 3.84 -5.97
CA ALA A 58 24.08 4.80 -6.79
C ALA A 58 23.29 5.11 -8.07
N PHE A 59 22.70 4.09 -8.68
CA PHE A 59 21.88 4.24 -9.86
C PHE A 59 20.56 4.99 -9.58
N ALA A 60 19.88 4.66 -8.49
CA ALA A 60 18.64 5.29 -8.06
C ALA A 60 18.83 6.68 -7.41
N ARG A 61 20.08 7.19 -7.37
CA ARG A 61 20.47 8.44 -6.70
C ARG A 61 20.02 8.50 -5.24
N LYS A 62 20.12 7.36 -4.55
CA LYS A 62 19.83 7.25 -3.13
C LYS A 62 21.13 7.32 -2.34
N GLU A 63 21.02 7.71 -1.08
CA GLU A 63 22.16 7.69 -0.16
C GLU A 63 22.64 6.25 0.06
N ARG A 64 23.91 6.13 0.45
CA ARG A 64 24.49 4.83 0.77
C ARG A 64 23.75 4.21 1.95
N PHE A 65 23.45 2.92 1.87
CA PHE A 65 22.65 2.16 2.86
C PHE A 65 21.15 2.45 2.84
N TRP A 66 20.66 3.29 1.94
CA TRP A 66 19.23 3.56 1.82
C TRP A 66 18.39 2.29 1.58
N LEU A 67 18.88 1.31 0.80
CA LEU A 67 18.17 0.04 0.57
C LEU A 67 18.15 -0.88 1.80
N ASP A 68 18.99 -0.63 2.79
CA ASP A 68 19.14 -1.49 3.97
C ASP A 68 18.23 -1.04 5.13
N ILE A 69 17.61 0.13 5.01
CA ILE A 69 16.70 0.73 5.98
C ILE A 69 15.26 0.35 5.61
N ASP A 70 14.47 -0.09 6.59
CA ASP A 70 13.08 -0.50 6.36
C ASP A 70 12.13 0.69 6.27
N HIS A 71 12.05 1.30 5.09
CA HIS A 71 11.13 2.41 4.81
C HIS A 71 9.66 1.98 4.77
N MET A 72 9.39 0.68 4.65
CA MET A 72 8.02 0.16 4.59
C MET A 72 7.41 -0.07 5.98
N SER A 73 8.25 -0.26 7.00
CA SER A 73 7.81 -0.24 8.40
C SER A 73 7.60 1.19 8.93
N ASP A 74 8.29 2.18 8.34
CA ASP A 74 8.08 3.62 8.56
C ASP A 74 7.09 4.26 7.58
N ALA A 75 6.54 3.52 6.61
CA ALA A 75 5.58 4.06 5.62
C ALA A 75 4.32 4.69 6.26
N PRO A 76 3.77 4.17 7.39
CA PRO A 76 2.70 4.87 8.10
C PRO A 76 3.17 6.20 8.73
N ALA A 77 4.43 6.28 9.15
CA ALA A 77 5.01 7.44 9.83
C ALA A 77 5.53 8.52 8.86
N GLN A 78 6.00 8.16 7.67
CA GLN A 78 6.48 9.11 6.67
C GLN A 78 5.34 9.82 5.93
N LEU A 79 4.14 9.22 5.84
CA LEU A 79 2.91 9.94 5.46
C LEU A 79 2.50 11.00 6.50
N ALA A 80 2.85 10.82 7.78
CA ALA A 80 2.63 11.83 8.81
C ALA A 80 3.66 12.98 8.80
N LEU A 81 4.78 12.82 8.08
CA LEU A 81 5.78 13.87 7.84
C LEU A 81 5.62 14.55 6.47
N LEU A 82 4.79 14.02 5.58
CA LEU A 82 4.28 14.78 4.45
C LEU A 82 3.34 15.84 5.03
N ASN A 83 3.59 17.10 4.69
CA ASN A 83 2.85 18.26 5.16
C ASN A 83 1.34 17.94 5.22
N PRO A 84 0.61 18.31 6.30
CA PRO A 84 -0.84 18.15 6.38
C PRO A 84 -1.59 18.72 5.17
N ASP A 85 -0.97 19.66 4.44
CA ASP A 85 -1.46 20.27 3.20
C ASP A 85 -1.27 19.42 1.94
N GLU A 86 -0.52 18.31 2.00
CA GLU A 86 -0.27 17.40 0.86
C GLU A 86 -1.10 16.12 0.89
N TRP A 87 -1.81 15.82 1.97
CA TRP A 87 -2.74 14.70 2.02
C TRP A 87 -3.96 15.00 1.14
N SER A 88 -4.29 14.08 0.24
CA SER A 88 -5.55 14.13 -0.52
C SER A 88 -6.20 12.77 -0.52
N VAL A 89 -7.52 12.78 -0.68
CA VAL A 89 -8.35 11.57 -0.78
C VAL A 89 -7.88 10.67 -1.92
N GLU A 90 -7.44 11.26 -3.04
CA GLU A 90 -6.91 10.57 -4.21
C GLU A 90 -5.58 9.87 -3.91
N LYS A 91 -4.66 10.56 -3.21
CA LYS A 91 -3.38 9.96 -2.78
C LYS A 91 -3.60 8.81 -1.81
N GLN A 92 -4.56 8.96 -0.89
CA GLN A 92 -4.93 7.89 0.03
C GLN A 92 -5.52 6.69 -0.72
N ALA A 93 -6.44 6.91 -1.65
CA ALA A 93 -7.01 5.86 -2.49
C ALA A 93 -5.94 5.13 -3.33
N SER A 94 -5.03 5.86 -3.95
CA SER A 94 -3.90 5.29 -4.70
C SER A 94 -3.02 4.41 -3.82
N PHE A 95 -2.64 4.93 -2.65
CA PHE A 95 -1.78 4.23 -1.71
C PHE A 95 -2.43 2.93 -1.23
N THR A 96 -3.66 3.01 -0.71
CA THR A 96 -4.41 1.87 -0.20
C THR A 96 -4.66 0.81 -1.28
N LEU A 97 -5.05 1.24 -2.49
CA LEU A 97 -5.24 0.33 -3.61
C LEU A 97 -3.94 -0.38 -4.00
N GLY A 98 -2.81 0.34 -4.02
CA GLY A 98 -1.50 -0.24 -4.26
C GLY A 98 -1.10 -1.29 -3.21
N LEU A 99 -1.40 -1.04 -1.94
CA LEU A 99 -1.18 -2.00 -0.85
C LEU A 99 -2.05 -3.25 -1.00
N TRP A 100 -3.33 -3.08 -1.34
CA TRP A 100 -4.24 -4.21 -1.56
C TRP A 100 -3.75 -5.06 -2.74
N MET A 101 -3.39 -4.44 -3.86
CA MET A 101 -2.84 -5.15 -5.01
C MET A 101 -1.52 -5.86 -4.68
N GLY A 102 -0.65 -5.25 -3.89
CA GLY A 102 0.65 -5.84 -3.50
C GLY A 102 0.51 -7.05 -2.57
N SER A 103 -0.52 -7.08 -1.74
CA SER A 103 -0.77 -8.16 -0.76
C SER A 103 -1.72 -9.26 -1.25
N HIS A 104 -2.56 -8.97 -2.26
CA HIS A 104 -3.55 -9.92 -2.76
C HIS A 104 -2.94 -10.91 -3.77
N GLN A 105 -3.14 -12.22 -3.57
CA GLN A 105 -2.52 -13.25 -4.42
C GLN A 105 -3.03 -13.24 -5.87
N THR A 106 -4.33 -12.98 -6.04
CA THR A 106 -5.00 -13.03 -7.36
C THR A 106 -5.12 -11.65 -8.02
N LEU A 107 -5.50 -10.61 -7.28
CA LEU A 107 -5.75 -9.24 -7.77
C LEU A 107 -4.49 -8.35 -7.71
N ASN A 108 -3.37 -8.87 -8.16
CA ASN A 108 -2.05 -8.21 -8.07
C ASN A 108 -1.64 -7.37 -9.29
N SER A 109 -2.59 -7.03 -10.17
CA SER A 109 -2.31 -6.23 -11.35
C SER A 109 -3.53 -5.44 -11.78
N GLU A 110 -3.32 -4.28 -12.40
CA GLU A 110 -4.40 -3.36 -12.82
C GLU A 110 -5.45 -4.05 -13.69
N LYS A 111 -4.98 -4.88 -14.64
CA LYS A 111 -5.87 -5.62 -15.54
C LYS A 111 -6.80 -6.57 -14.78
N LYS A 112 -6.27 -7.30 -13.79
CA LYS A 112 -7.08 -8.22 -12.99
C LYS A 112 -8.06 -7.49 -12.07
N VAL A 113 -7.67 -6.36 -11.51
CA VAL A 113 -8.57 -5.50 -10.72
C VAL A 113 -9.67 -4.93 -11.60
N SER A 114 -9.32 -4.47 -12.80
CA SER A 114 -10.26 -3.99 -13.82
C SER A 114 -11.28 -5.05 -14.21
N ASP A 115 -10.82 -6.27 -14.52
CA ASP A 115 -11.68 -7.41 -14.87
C ASP A 115 -12.62 -7.77 -13.70
N ALA A 116 -12.11 -7.80 -12.46
CA ALA A 116 -12.89 -8.16 -11.28
C ALA A 116 -13.89 -7.08 -10.84
N ALA A 117 -13.53 -5.80 -11.01
CA ALA A 117 -14.38 -4.66 -10.66
C ALA A 117 -15.34 -4.25 -11.79
N GLY A 118 -15.20 -4.83 -12.99
CA GLY A 118 -16.04 -4.49 -14.15
C GLY A 118 -15.83 -3.07 -14.67
N ILE A 119 -14.64 -2.49 -14.47
CA ILE A 119 -14.27 -1.15 -14.91
C ILE A 119 -13.13 -1.20 -15.92
N GLY A 120 -12.91 -0.14 -16.70
CA GLY A 120 -11.78 -0.09 -17.64
C GLY A 120 -10.42 0.00 -16.94
N GLN A 121 -9.42 -0.69 -17.47
CA GLN A 121 -8.04 -0.69 -16.93
C GLN A 121 -7.46 0.73 -16.84
N ALA A 122 -7.73 1.58 -17.83
CA ALA A 122 -7.30 2.98 -17.82
C ALA A 122 -7.87 3.78 -16.63
N THR A 123 -8.98 3.35 -16.04
CA THR A 123 -9.54 3.96 -14.82
C THR A 123 -8.76 3.52 -13.58
N VAL A 124 -8.37 2.24 -13.50
CA VAL A 124 -7.53 1.73 -12.40
C VAL A 124 -6.16 2.41 -12.40
N ASN A 125 -5.54 2.54 -13.58
CA ASN A 125 -4.25 3.20 -13.74
C ASN A 125 -4.31 4.68 -13.33
N ARG A 126 -5.37 5.41 -13.71
CA ARG A 126 -5.59 6.80 -13.28
C ARG A 126 -5.66 6.94 -11.75
N ILE A 127 -6.38 6.04 -11.08
CA ILE A 127 -6.46 6.05 -9.61
C ILE A 127 -5.08 5.81 -8.99
N LEU A 128 -4.33 4.83 -9.50
CA LEU A 128 -2.98 4.53 -8.99
C LEU A 128 -1.98 5.69 -9.21
N ASN A 129 -2.11 6.44 -10.30
CA ASN A 129 -1.26 7.59 -10.58
C ASN A 129 -1.75 8.90 -9.95
N CYS A 130 -2.89 8.89 -9.25
CA CYS A 130 -3.58 10.09 -8.78
C CYS A 130 -3.99 11.06 -9.92
N ASP A 131 -4.22 10.53 -11.11
CA ASP A 131 -4.61 11.29 -12.30
C ASP A 131 -6.13 11.51 -12.33
N GLY A 132 -6.55 12.52 -11.57
CA GLY A 132 -7.94 12.99 -11.52
C GLY A 132 -8.79 12.34 -10.43
N SER A 133 -9.86 13.03 -10.04
CA SER A 133 -10.79 12.54 -9.02
C SER A 133 -11.72 11.47 -9.60
N THR A 134 -11.91 10.39 -8.85
CA THR A 134 -12.72 9.23 -9.24
C THR A 134 -14.06 9.25 -8.54
N SER A 135 -15.11 8.73 -9.19
CA SER A 135 -16.43 8.64 -8.59
C SER A 135 -16.50 7.58 -7.49
N ILE A 136 -17.33 7.82 -6.49
CA ILE A 136 -17.56 6.89 -5.37
C ILE A 136 -18.05 5.52 -5.88
N GLY A 137 -18.82 5.48 -6.98
CA GLY A 137 -19.26 4.22 -7.59
C GLY A 137 -18.12 3.35 -8.11
N VAL A 138 -17.07 3.97 -8.67
CA VAL A 138 -15.87 3.25 -9.12
C VAL A 138 -15.04 2.78 -7.92
N LEU A 139 -14.89 3.61 -6.87
CA LEU A 139 -14.24 3.19 -5.63
C LEU A 139 -14.95 1.99 -4.99
N HIS A 140 -16.28 2.00 -4.97
CA HIS A 140 -17.09 0.89 -4.47
C HIS A 140 -16.90 -0.37 -5.30
N ALA A 141 -16.94 -0.28 -6.63
CA ALA A 141 -16.72 -1.43 -7.51
C ALA A 141 -15.34 -2.09 -7.28
N ILE A 142 -14.29 -1.26 -7.13
CA ILE A 142 -12.94 -1.74 -6.81
C ILE A 142 -12.94 -2.40 -5.43
N ALA A 143 -13.46 -1.76 -4.40
CA ALA A 143 -13.44 -2.30 -3.05
C ALA A 143 -14.16 -3.65 -2.95
N ARG A 144 -15.32 -3.78 -3.61
CA ARG A 144 -16.07 -5.04 -3.66
C ARG A 144 -15.32 -6.15 -4.37
N ALA A 145 -14.49 -5.84 -5.38
CA ALA A 145 -13.61 -6.83 -6.00
C ALA A 145 -12.59 -7.43 -5.00
N PHE A 146 -12.17 -6.64 -4.02
CA PHE A 146 -11.31 -7.09 -2.91
C PHE A 146 -12.08 -7.65 -1.71
N GLY A 147 -13.41 -7.73 -1.76
CA GLY A 147 -14.25 -8.14 -0.63
C GLY A 147 -14.23 -7.14 0.53
N ARG A 148 -14.03 -5.86 0.23
CA ARG A 148 -13.88 -4.74 1.16
C ARG A 148 -14.87 -3.61 0.83
N GLU A 149 -14.92 -2.61 1.68
CA GLU A 149 -15.82 -1.46 1.51
C GLU A 149 -15.10 -0.21 1.00
N ALA A 150 -15.87 0.65 0.30
CA ALA A 150 -15.31 1.80 -0.42
C ALA A 150 -14.62 2.82 0.51
N TYR A 151 -15.11 2.98 1.73
CA TYR A 151 -14.55 3.93 2.69
C TYR A 151 -13.11 3.55 3.07
N GLU A 152 -12.79 2.24 3.11
CA GLU A 152 -11.45 1.76 3.47
C GLU A 152 -10.36 2.29 2.52
N LEU A 153 -10.69 2.55 1.25
CA LEU A 153 -9.74 3.09 0.27
C LEU A 153 -9.26 4.50 0.64
N ILE A 154 -10.14 5.31 1.22
CA ILE A 154 -9.93 6.75 1.46
C ILE A 154 -9.64 7.08 2.93
N MET A 155 -9.50 6.06 3.79
CA MET A 155 -9.19 6.25 5.20
C MET A 155 -7.77 6.76 5.41
N PRO A 156 -7.54 7.89 6.10
CA PRO A 156 -6.21 8.36 6.43
C PRO A 156 -5.45 7.36 7.33
N SER A 157 -4.14 7.23 7.11
CA SER A 157 -3.28 6.30 7.85
C SER A 157 -2.95 6.75 9.29
N ASP A 158 -3.00 8.06 9.60
CA ASP A 158 -2.86 8.59 10.97
C ASP A 158 -4.24 8.55 11.68
N ALA A 159 -4.69 7.33 11.93
CA ALA A 159 -6.05 7.05 12.36
C ALA A 159 -6.21 7.24 13.88
N ARG A 160 -5.89 8.44 14.40
CA ARG A 160 -5.99 8.76 15.85
C ARG A 160 -7.39 8.59 16.44
N GLY A 161 -8.41 8.51 15.59
CA GLY A 161 -9.81 8.24 15.96
C GLY A 161 -10.32 6.84 15.58
N MET A 162 -9.45 5.93 15.16
CA MET A 162 -9.86 4.59 14.71
C MET A 162 -9.37 3.50 15.65
N ILE A 163 -10.19 2.45 15.74
CA ILE A 163 -9.87 1.21 16.44
C ILE A 163 -9.48 0.19 15.36
N GLU A 164 -8.33 -0.46 15.50
CA GLU A 164 -7.93 -1.56 14.62
C GLU A 164 -8.67 -2.84 15.02
N TYR A 165 -9.46 -3.42 14.12
CA TYR A 165 -10.15 -4.71 14.33
C TYR A 165 -10.45 -5.42 13.01
N ASP A 166 -10.78 -6.71 13.09
CA ASP A 166 -11.21 -7.50 11.93
C ASP A 166 -12.70 -7.23 11.60
N HIS A 167 -12.93 -6.50 10.51
CA HIS A 167 -14.26 -6.13 10.04
C HIS A 167 -15.13 -7.34 9.64
N GLN A 168 -14.54 -8.40 9.09
CA GLN A 168 -15.30 -9.60 8.71
C GLN A 168 -15.72 -10.40 9.95
N ALA A 169 -14.84 -10.47 10.95
CA ALA A 169 -15.18 -11.07 12.23
C ALA A 169 -16.29 -10.27 12.93
N PHE A 170 -16.20 -8.94 12.92
CA PHE A 170 -17.21 -8.06 13.50
C PHE A 170 -18.55 -8.15 12.78
N GLU A 171 -18.57 -8.23 11.44
CA GLU A 171 -19.80 -8.37 10.66
C GLU A 171 -20.59 -9.62 11.06
N LYS A 172 -19.89 -10.73 11.30
CA LYS A 172 -20.45 -12.02 11.72
C LYS A 172 -21.01 -12.05 13.15
N LEU A 173 -20.72 -11.05 13.98
CA LEU A 173 -21.22 -11.01 15.35
C LEU A 173 -22.74 -10.80 15.40
N PRO A 174 -23.46 -11.47 16.32
CA PRO A 174 -24.84 -11.16 16.64
C PRO A 174 -25.02 -9.70 17.06
N GLN A 175 -26.20 -9.13 16.82
CA GLN A 175 -26.47 -7.74 17.17
C GLN A 175 -26.32 -7.46 18.68
N GLU A 176 -26.61 -8.44 19.54
CA GLU A 176 -26.41 -8.32 20.99
C GLU A 176 -24.94 -8.12 21.36
N GLU A 177 -24.01 -8.83 20.72
CA GLU A 177 -22.57 -8.67 20.97
C GLU A 177 -22.05 -7.34 20.43
N LYS A 178 -22.56 -6.90 19.27
CA LYS A 178 -22.26 -5.57 18.73
C LYS A 178 -22.69 -4.47 19.71
N ASN A 179 -23.88 -4.59 20.30
CA ASN A 179 -24.38 -3.62 21.28
C ASN A 179 -23.52 -3.56 22.55
N LYS A 180 -22.99 -4.70 23.03
CA LYS A 180 -22.06 -4.73 24.18
C LYS A 180 -20.77 -3.98 23.87
N ILE A 181 -20.21 -4.18 22.67
CA ILE A 181 -19.00 -3.47 22.23
C ILE A 181 -19.26 -1.97 22.19
N THR A 182 -20.37 -1.53 21.58
CA THR A 182 -20.74 -0.11 21.53
C THR A 182 -20.92 0.49 22.93
N ALA A 183 -21.68 -0.19 23.81
CA ALA A 183 -21.91 0.29 25.18
C ALA A 183 -20.61 0.41 25.98
N PHE A 184 -19.66 -0.51 25.77
CA PHE A 184 -18.35 -0.43 26.42
C PHE A 184 -17.51 0.73 25.91
N ILE A 185 -17.49 0.99 24.59
CA ILE A 185 -16.80 2.15 24.01
C ILE A 185 -17.38 3.45 24.59
N ASP A 186 -18.71 3.58 24.62
CA ASP A 186 -19.38 4.76 25.17
C ASP A 186 -19.08 4.94 26.66
N PHE A 187 -19.04 3.85 27.43
CA PHE A 187 -18.64 3.87 28.83
C PHE A 187 -17.21 4.38 29.00
N ILE A 188 -16.25 3.88 28.22
CA ILE A 188 -14.85 4.35 28.26
C ILE A 188 -14.75 5.83 27.90
N PHE A 189 -15.50 6.30 26.89
CA PHE A 189 -15.55 7.73 26.57
C PHE A 189 -16.14 8.58 27.71
N SER A 190 -17.16 8.07 28.41
CA SER A 190 -17.76 8.79 29.54
C SER A 190 -16.80 8.91 30.73
N GLN A 191 -15.99 7.88 31.02
CA GLN A 191 -14.99 7.88 32.09
C GLN A 191 -13.83 8.85 31.83
N ASN A 192 -13.49 9.08 30.56
CA ASN A 192 -12.38 9.94 30.16
C ASN A 192 -12.84 11.36 29.75
N ARG A 193 -14.13 11.69 29.94
CA ARG A 193 -14.68 13.03 29.69
C ARG A 193 -14.52 14.00 30.87
N GLU A 194 -14.02 13.55 32.02
CA GLU A 194 -13.68 14.41 33.16
C GLU A 194 -12.16 14.56 33.31
N SER A 195 -11.59 15.58 32.65
CA SER A 195 -10.38 16.34 33.03
C SER A 195 -10.21 17.55 32.11
#